data_AF-A0A915M6V6-F1
#
_entry.id   AF-A0A915M6V6-F1
#
_cell.length_a   1.000
_cell.length_b   1.000
_cell.length_c   1.000
_cell.angle_alpha   90.00
_cell.angle_beta   90.00
_cell.angle_gamma   90.00
#
_symmetry.space_group_name_H-M   'P 1'
#
loop_
_entity.id
_entity.type
_entity.pdbx_description
1 polymer ?
#
loop_
_entity_poly.entity_id
_entity_poly.type
_entity_poly.pdbx_seq_one_letter_code
_entity_poly.pdbx_strand_id
1 'polypeptide(L)'
;PKFLTKAEREAEALQRRKEEVERKQKELKDLEKQRNKFLSDARKSDRDRRDRAPKEKRKWGRRLHERKFIFDWEPTDDTSNDYNDLYKERHEVQFLGRGSIAGMDVNQQKKQKSEFYQKLLEQRRSEAEKEQEKH
;
A
#
# COMPACT_ATOMS: atom_id res chain seq x y z
N PRO A 1 45.75 -16.27 6.04
CA PRO A 1 44.99 -15.01 6.26
C PRO A 1 45.70 -13.86 5.54
N LYS A 2 45.05 -13.18 4.59
CA LYS A 2 45.66 -12.07 3.85
C LYS A 2 45.36 -10.77 4.60
N PHE A 3 46.35 -10.26 5.32
CA PHE A 3 46.21 -9.02 6.08
C PHE A 3 46.43 -7.84 5.15
N LEU A 4 45.37 -7.07 4.91
CA LEU A 4 45.44 -5.81 4.18
C LEU A 4 46.25 -4.79 4.99
N THR A 5 47.06 -4.00 4.29
CA THR A 5 47.77 -2.87 4.89
C THR A 5 46.79 -1.83 5.42
N LYS A 6 47.24 -0.98 6.36
CA LYS A 6 46.40 0.07 6.96
C LYS A 6 45.76 0.96 5.89
N ALA A 7 46.53 1.33 4.86
CA ALA A 7 46.07 2.16 3.75
C ALA A 7 44.99 1.47 2.90
N GLU A 8 45.14 0.18 2.61
CA GLU A 8 44.14 -0.57 1.83
C GLU A 8 42.82 -0.72 2.59
N ARG A 9 42.88 -0.94 3.92
CA ARG A 9 41.68 -1.02 4.78
C ARG A 9 40.95 0.33 4.88
N GLU A 10 41.70 1.43 4.97
CA GLU A 10 41.14 2.78 4.95
C GLU A 10 40.49 3.11 3.60
N ALA A 11 41.12 2.73 2.48
CA ALA A 11 40.54 2.90 1.15
C ALA A 11 39.24 2.09 0.96
N GLU A 12 39.20 0.84 1.42
CA GLU A 12 37.99 0.00 1.38
C GLU A 12 36.87 0.57 2.25
N ALA A 13 37.18 1.06 3.46
CA ALA A 13 36.21 1.70 4.34
C ALA A 13 35.61 2.97 3.72
N LEU A 14 36.43 3.76 3.01
CA LEU A 14 35.98 4.95 2.28
C LEU A 14 35.09 4.59 1.08
N GLN A 15 35.40 3.52 0.34
CA GLN A 15 34.56 3.06 -0.77
C GLN A 15 33.19 2.59 -0.27
N ARG A 16 33.14 1.73 0.75
CA ARG A 16 31.89 1.27 1.36
C ARG A 16 31.05 2.45 1.88
N ARG A 17 31.67 3.44 2.51
CA ARG A 17 30.98 4.65 2.97
C ARG A 17 30.44 5.49 1.82
N LYS A 18 31.17 5.61 0.70
CA LYS A 18 30.70 6.32 -0.49
C LYS A 18 29.49 5.62 -1.10
N GLU A 19 29.54 4.30 -1.24
CA GLU A 19 28.43 3.48 -1.72
C GLU A 19 27.18 3.61 -0.82
N GLU A 20 27.36 3.56 0.50
CA GLU A 20 26.25 3.78 1.45
C GLU A 20 25.65 5.18 1.35
N VAL A 21 26.48 6.21 1.21
CA VAL A 21 26.03 7.60 1.05
C VAL A 21 25.29 7.77 -0.27
N GLU A 22 25.81 7.22 -1.36
CA GLU A 22 25.16 7.28 -2.68
C GLU A 22 23.80 6.55 -2.66
N ARG A 23 23.74 5.37 -2.03
CA ARG A 23 22.48 4.63 -1.87
C ARG A 23 21.45 5.46 -1.10
N LYS A 24 21.84 6.05 0.03
CA LYS A 24 20.97 6.94 0.82
C LYS A 24 20.54 8.17 0.04
N GLN A 25 21.45 8.79 -0.72
CA GLN A 25 21.09 9.94 -1.56
C GLN A 25 20.09 9.57 -2.66
N LYS A 26 20.22 8.37 -3.25
CA LYS A 26 19.26 7.86 -4.24
C LYS A 26 17.89 7.62 -3.60
N GLU A 27 17.84 6.94 -2.46
CA GLU A 27 16.61 6.71 -1.69
C GLU A 27 15.91 8.03 -1.34
N LEU A 28 16.65 9.03 -0.86
CA LEU A 28 16.11 10.37 -0.56
C LEU A 28 15.57 11.08 -1.80
N LYS A 29 16.28 11.03 -2.92
CA LYS A 29 15.81 11.61 -4.20
C LYS A 29 14.53 10.95 -4.69
N ASP A 30 14.41 9.63 -4.53
CA ASP A 30 13.23 8.90 -4.95
C ASP A 30 12.02 9.18 -4.03
N LEU A 31 12.24 9.29 -2.72
CA LEU A 31 11.24 9.77 -1.76
C LEU A 31 10.77 11.21 -2.07
N GLU A 32 11.70 12.10 -2.42
CA GLU A 32 11.36 13.47 -2.78
C GLU A 32 10.51 13.53 -4.05
N LYS A 33 10.83 12.72 -5.08
CA LYS A 33 10.00 12.60 -6.28
C LYS A 33 8.61 12.08 -5.96
N GLN A 34 8.48 11.06 -5.11
CA GLN A 34 7.18 10.53 -4.69
C GLN A 34 6.36 11.61 -3.97
N ARG A 35 6.97 12.35 -3.04
CA ARG A 35 6.33 13.46 -2.33
C ARG A 35 5.86 14.54 -3.30
N ASN A 36 6.71 14.96 -4.22
CA ASN A 36 6.37 16.00 -5.19
C ASN A 36 5.25 15.57 -6.13
N LYS A 37 5.23 14.30 -6.54
CA LYS A 37 4.14 13.71 -7.32
C LYS A 37 2.82 13.76 -6.53
N PHE A 38 2.79 13.24 -5.31
CA PHE A 38 1.61 13.28 -4.43
C PHE A 38 1.06 14.71 -4.26
N LEU A 39 1.94 15.69 -3.99
CA LEU A 39 1.55 17.08 -3.86
C LEU A 39 0.98 17.67 -5.15
N SER A 40 1.54 17.29 -6.31
CA SER A 40 1.03 17.74 -7.61
C SER A 40 -0.37 17.17 -7.91
N ASP A 41 -0.60 15.90 -7.62
CA ASP A 41 -1.89 15.24 -7.80
C ASP A 41 -2.96 15.81 -6.85
N ALA A 42 -2.58 16.05 -5.59
CA ALA A 42 -3.45 16.72 -4.62
C ALA A 42 -3.85 18.14 -5.06
N ARG A 43 -2.89 18.93 -5.57
CA ARG A 43 -3.15 20.28 -6.10
C ARG A 43 -4.06 20.24 -7.33
N LYS A 44 -3.89 19.26 -8.22
CA LYS A 44 -4.76 19.07 -9.38
C LYS A 44 -6.18 18.73 -8.94
N SER A 45 -6.34 17.79 -8.01
CA SER A 45 -7.64 17.44 -7.44
C SER A 45 -8.32 18.63 -6.74
N ASP A 46 -7.59 19.43 -5.97
CA ASP A 46 -8.16 20.65 -5.34
C ASP A 46 -8.59 21.69 -6.38
N ARG A 47 -7.78 21.90 -7.42
CA ARG A 47 -8.10 22.77 -8.54
C ARG A 47 -9.38 22.30 -9.26
N ASP A 48 -9.46 21.02 -9.60
CA ASP A 48 -10.64 20.43 -10.25
C ASP A 48 -11.92 20.52 -9.39
N ARG A 49 -11.77 20.55 -8.05
CA ARG A 49 -12.90 20.78 -7.13
C ARG A 49 -13.30 22.26 -7.08
N ARG A 50 -12.32 23.17 -7.00
CA ARG A 50 -12.52 24.62 -6.88
C ARG A 50 -13.08 25.23 -8.16
N ASP A 51 -12.50 24.85 -9.29
CA ASP A 51 -12.85 25.36 -10.62
C ASP A 51 -14.02 24.57 -11.23
N ARG A 52 -14.77 23.83 -10.40
CA ARG A 52 -15.90 23.02 -10.85
C ARG A 52 -17.05 23.93 -11.31
N ALA A 53 -17.00 24.34 -12.57
CA ALA A 53 -18.22 24.39 -13.39
C ALA A 53 -18.99 23.08 -13.16
N PRO A 54 -20.33 23.11 -13.04
CA PRO A 54 -21.12 21.92 -12.72
C PRO A 54 -20.62 20.79 -13.60
N LYS A 55 -20.04 19.74 -12.98
CA LYS A 55 -19.38 18.60 -13.66
C LYS A 55 -20.10 18.43 -14.97
N GLU A 56 -19.43 18.61 -16.13
CA GLU A 56 -20.04 18.21 -17.41
C GLU A 56 -20.62 16.84 -17.12
N LYS A 57 -21.96 16.76 -17.01
CA LYS A 57 -22.63 15.52 -16.64
C LYS A 57 -22.09 14.57 -17.67
N ARG A 58 -21.31 13.58 -17.20
CA ARG A 58 -20.49 12.66 -18.00
C ARG A 58 -21.12 12.61 -19.36
N LYS A 59 -20.48 13.19 -20.39
CA LYS A 59 -21.03 13.22 -21.75
C LYS A 59 -21.36 11.78 -22.06
N TRP A 60 -22.63 11.42 -21.88
CA TRP A 60 -23.10 10.05 -21.86
C TRP A 60 -22.61 9.50 -23.18
N GLY A 61 -21.71 8.53 -23.11
CA GLY A 61 -20.93 8.07 -24.25
C GLY A 61 -21.83 8.04 -25.48
N ARG A 62 -21.51 8.95 -26.40
CA ARG A 62 -22.13 9.28 -27.69
C ARG A 62 -23.31 8.37 -28.05
N ARG A 63 -24.45 8.99 -28.37
CA ARG A 63 -25.68 8.47 -29.01
C ARG A 63 -25.44 7.65 -30.30
N LEU A 64 -24.58 6.64 -30.27
CA LEU A 64 -24.23 5.77 -31.40
C LEU A 64 -24.56 4.29 -31.11
N HIS A 65 -25.11 3.98 -29.93
CA HIS A 65 -25.47 2.62 -29.51
C HIS A 65 -26.93 2.53 -29.03
N GLU A 66 -27.84 3.33 -29.57
CA GLU A 66 -29.23 3.42 -29.07
C GLU A 66 -30.04 2.10 -29.13
N ARG A 67 -29.43 0.98 -29.55
CA ARG A 67 -30.03 -0.36 -29.61
C ARG A 67 -29.17 -1.50 -29.05
N LYS A 68 -28.00 -1.24 -28.47
CA LYS A 68 -27.17 -2.29 -27.84
C LYS A 68 -27.17 -2.11 -26.34
N PHE A 69 -27.86 -3.00 -25.65
CA PHE A 69 -27.78 -3.10 -24.19
C PHE A 69 -26.41 -3.66 -23.82
N ILE A 70 -25.61 -2.84 -23.13
CA ILE A 70 -24.35 -3.26 -22.52
C ILE A 70 -24.68 -3.51 -21.05
N PHE A 71 -24.54 -4.77 -20.62
CA PHE A 71 -24.82 -5.16 -19.23
C PHE A 71 -23.57 -5.08 -18.34
N ASP A 72 -22.39 -4.87 -18.93
CA ASP A 72 -21.13 -4.71 -18.22
C ASP A 72 -20.89 -3.25 -17.80
N TRP A 73 -20.18 -3.08 -16.68
CA TRP A 73 -19.70 -1.77 -16.23
C TRP A 73 -18.44 -1.37 -17.00
N GLU A 74 -18.30 -0.09 -17.34
CA GLU A 74 -17.05 0.40 -17.92
C GLU A 74 -15.98 0.61 -16.83
N PRO A 75 -14.69 0.33 -17.09
CA PRO A 75 -13.62 0.63 -16.13
C PRO A 75 -13.51 2.10 -15.74
N THR A 76 -14.04 3.01 -16.58
CA THR A 76 -14.10 4.45 -16.28
C THR A 76 -15.14 4.81 -15.22
N ASP A 77 -16.01 3.85 -14.87
CA ASP A 77 -16.99 3.94 -13.77
C ASP A 77 -16.41 3.60 -12.40
N ASP A 78 -15.15 3.13 -12.34
CA ASP A 78 -14.48 2.81 -11.08
C ASP A 78 -14.14 4.07 -10.27
N THR A 79 -14.71 4.15 -9.06
CA THR A 79 -14.51 5.26 -8.11
C THR A 79 -13.45 4.96 -7.05
N SER A 80 -12.79 3.79 -7.09
CA SER A 80 -11.82 3.39 -6.07
C SER A 80 -10.45 4.05 -6.22
N ASN A 81 -10.15 4.62 -7.39
CA ASN A 81 -8.86 5.26 -7.68
C ASN A 81 -8.70 6.59 -6.94
N ASP A 82 -7.82 6.60 -5.95
CA ASP A 82 -7.42 7.79 -5.18
C ASP A 82 -5.92 8.09 -5.39
N TYR A 83 -5.57 9.37 -5.33
CA TYR A 83 -4.16 9.80 -5.35
C TYR A 83 -3.47 9.60 -4.01
N ASN A 84 -4.24 9.49 -2.92
CA ASN A 84 -3.70 9.30 -1.59
C ASN A 84 -3.53 7.83 -1.26
N ASP A 85 -2.29 7.44 -0.96
CA ASP A 85 -1.93 6.06 -0.61
C ASP A 85 -2.73 5.53 0.59
N LEU A 86 -3.09 6.40 1.56
CA LEU A 86 -3.95 6.01 2.70
C LEU A 86 -5.34 5.51 2.28
N TYR A 87 -5.86 6.02 1.16
CA TYR A 87 -7.16 5.62 0.63
C TYR A 87 -7.07 4.59 -0.49
N LYS A 88 -5.88 4.39 -1.04
CA LYS A 88 -5.55 3.32 -1.98
C LYS A 88 -5.29 2.00 -1.26
N GLU A 89 -4.49 2.04 -0.20
CA GLU A 89 -4.17 0.90 0.69
C GLU A 89 -4.90 1.08 2.03
N ARG A 90 -6.22 0.94 1.99
CA ARG A 90 -7.04 1.08 3.19
C ARG A 90 -6.78 -0.08 4.14
N HIS A 91 -6.61 0.25 5.42
CA HIS A 91 -6.54 -0.76 6.47
C HIS A 91 -7.85 -1.56 6.52
N GLU A 92 -7.75 -2.87 6.37
CA GLU A 92 -8.91 -3.76 6.46
C GLU A 92 -9.24 -4.08 7.92
N VAL A 93 -10.53 -4.19 8.22
CA VAL A 93 -11.01 -4.56 9.56
C VAL A 93 -10.55 -5.98 9.90
N GLN A 94 -9.84 -6.12 11.03
CA GLN A 94 -9.25 -7.39 11.47
C GLN A 94 -10.09 -8.15 12.51
N PHE A 95 -11.21 -7.59 12.98
CA PHE A 95 -12.15 -8.21 13.95
C PHE A 95 -11.47 -8.90 15.15
N LEU A 96 -10.38 -8.30 15.67
CA LEU A 96 -9.60 -8.85 16.78
C LEU A 96 -9.10 -10.29 16.54
N GLY A 97 -8.90 -10.69 15.28
CA GLY A 97 -8.44 -12.01 14.88
C GLY A 97 -9.49 -13.13 14.94
N ARG A 98 -10.74 -12.80 15.32
CA ARG A 98 -11.80 -13.78 15.60
C ARG A 98 -13.05 -13.66 14.72
N GLY A 99 -13.15 -12.60 13.92
CA GLY A 99 -14.21 -12.44 12.93
C GLY A 99 -13.73 -12.72 11.51
N SER A 100 -14.67 -12.91 10.58
CA SER A 100 -14.40 -13.10 9.16
C SER A 100 -15.41 -12.30 8.34
N ILE A 101 -14.98 -11.82 7.18
CA ILE A 101 -15.81 -11.13 6.19
C ILE A 101 -16.75 -12.16 5.56
N ALA A 102 -18.03 -11.81 5.46
CA ALA A 102 -19.04 -12.67 4.84
C ALA A 102 -18.77 -12.86 3.33
N GLY A 103 -19.09 -14.05 2.81
CA GLY A 103 -18.97 -14.37 1.39
C GLY A 103 -17.57 -14.73 0.89
N MET A 104 -16.52 -14.57 1.72
CA MET A 104 -15.16 -15.04 1.43
C MET A 104 -14.87 -16.33 2.21
N ASP A 105 -14.02 -17.20 1.65
CA ASP A 105 -13.59 -18.43 2.34
C ASP A 105 -12.84 -18.10 3.64
N VAL A 106 -13.29 -18.67 4.75
CA VAL A 106 -12.71 -18.49 6.08
C VAL A 106 -11.25 -18.96 6.13
N ASN A 107 -10.92 -20.05 5.43
CA ASN A 107 -9.55 -20.58 5.41
C ASN A 107 -8.60 -19.65 4.66
N GLN A 108 -9.07 -19.07 3.54
CA GLN A 108 -8.32 -18.07 2.78
C GLN A 108 -8.09 -16.79 3.59
N GLN A 109 -9.13 -16.31 4.29
CA GLN A 109 -9.03 -15.13 5.16
C GLN A 109 -8.04 -15.34 6.31
N LYS A 110 -8.09 -16.50 6.98
CA LYS A 110 -7.16 -16.85 8.05
C LYS A 110 -5.72 -16.88 7.55
N LYS A 111 -5.46 -17.38 6.34
CA LYS A 111 -4.09 -17.40 5.77
C LYS A 111 -3.53 -16.00 5.55
N GLN A 112 -4.36 -15.04 5.12
CA GLN A 112 -3.90 -13.68 4.82
C GLN A 112 -3.81 -12.78 6.06
N LYS A 113 -4.67 -12.97 7.06
CA LYS A 113 -4.89 -12.00 8.15
C LYS A 113 -4.39 -12.43 9.53
N SER A 114 -3.92 -13.66 9.69
CA SER A 114 -3.71 -14.22 11.02
C SER A 114 -2.42 -13.78 11.73
N GLU A 115 -1.39 -13.38 11.00
CA GLU A 115 -0.04 -13.16 11.55
C GLU A 115 0.02 -12.19 12.74
N PHE A 116 -0.68 -11.05 12.64
CA PHE A 116 -0.61 -9.99 13.65
C PHE A 116 -1.22 -10.42 15.00
N TYR A 117 -2.48 -10.89 15.00
CA TYR A 117 -3.15 -11.30 16.23
C TYR A 117 -2.64 -12.65 16.76
N GLN A 118 -2.14 -13.55 15.90
CA GLN A 118 -1.45 -14.77 16.35
C GLN A 118 -0.23 -14.42 17.19
N LYS A 119 0.67 -13.57 16.67
CA LYS A 119 1.85 -13.12 17.41
C LYS A 119 1.49 -12.42 18.72
N LEU A 120 0.43 -11.60 18.71
CA LEU A 120 -0.04 -10.89 19.90
C LEU A 120 -0.56 -11.85 20.98
N LEU A 121 -1.35 -12.86 20.58
CA LEU A 121 -1.89 -13.87 21.49
C LEU A 121 -0.80 -14.78 22.05
N GLU A 122 0.17 -15.18 21.23
CA GLU A 122 1.33 -15.97 21.66
C GLU A 122 2.13 -15.28 22.77
N GLN A 123 2.29 -13.95 22.67
CA GLN A 123 3.01 -13.14 23.65
C GLN A 123 2.21 -12.91 24.95
N ARG A 124 0.88 -12.80 24.87
CA ARG A 124 0.04 -12.42 26.01
C ARG A 124 -0.56 -13.59 26.79
N ARG A 125 -0.74 -14.76 26.14
CA ARG A 125 -1.37 -15.92 26.80
C ARG A 125 -0.43 -16.60 27.78
N SER A 126 -1.00 -17.00 28.91
CA SER A 126 -0.39 -17.92 29.87
C SER A 126 -0.29 -19.35 29.31
N GLU A 127 0.53 -20.20 29.92
CA GLU A 127 0.69 -21.59 29.49
C GLU A 127 -0.62 -22.38 29.58
N ALA A 128 -1.39 -22.17 30.65
CA ALA A 128 -2.69 -22.81 30.85
C ALA A 128 -3.70 -22.45 29.74
N GLU A 129 -3.73 -21.19 29.29
CA GLU A 129 -4.63 -20.76 28.20
C GLU A 129 -4.21 -21.33 26.84
N LYS A 130 -2.90 -21.58 26.64
CA LYS A 130 -2.38 -22.22 25.42
C LYS A 130 -2.71 -23.71 25.38
N GLU A 131 -2.73 -24.38 26.54
CA GLU A 131 -3.14 -25.79 26.63
C GLU A 131 -4.63 -25.96 26.34
N GLN A 132 -5.48 -25.07 26.86
CA GLN A 132 -6.92 -25.08 26.57
C GLN A 132 -7.26 -24.90 25.08
N GLU A 133 -6.44 -24.15 24.34
CA GLU A 133 -6.66 -23.94 22.90
C GLU A 133 -6.25 -25.16 22.04
N LYS A 134 -5.37 -26.02 22.55
CA LYS A 134 -4.93 -27.24 21.84
C LYS A 134 -5.92 -28.39 21.95
N HIS A 135 -6.80 -28.36 22.96
CA HIS A 135 -7.83 -29.35 23.23
C HIS A 135 -9.14 -28.99 22.51
#